data_AF-A0AA50H727-F1
#
_entry.id   AF-A0AA50H727-F1
#
_cell.length_a   1.000
_cell.length_b   1.000
_cell.length_c   1.000
_cell.angle_alpha   90.00
_cell.angle_beta   90.00
_cell.angle_gamma   90.00
#
_symmetry.space_group_name_H-M   'P 1'
#
loop_
_entity.id
_entity.type
_entity.pdbx_description
1 polymer ?
#
loop_
_entity_poly.entity_id
_entity_poly.type
_entity_poly.pdbx_seq_one_letter_code
_entity_poly.pdbx_strand_id
1 'polypeptide(L)'
;MIEEQAIVDVNGRSEERNPLFRLLRYVARALVALARGSVRGVLHGIWHLAHYLLCLLRPVVDVLMLGGVIMPVVAFVAFVKPQAANGIPFWVFLLMAVGFVGVSMGYSKFVDWIQPPGTEDPAARYRRPDWR
;
A
#
# COMPACT_ATOMS: atom_id res chain seq x y z
N MET A 1 4.74 34.38 77.70
CA MET A 1 3.62 34.38 76.73
C MET A 1 4.27 34.53 75.37
N ILE A 2 4.65 33.47 74.63
CA ILE A 2 3.85 32.39 74.03
C ILE A 2 2.66 32.92 73.24
N GLU A 3 2.83 33.01 71.92
CA GLU A 3 1.91 32.58 70.84
C GLU A 3 2.71 32.75 69.52
N GLU A 4 3.56 31.78 69.20
CA GLU A 4 3.29 30.72 68.21
C GLU A 4 3.02 31.24 66.79
N GLN A 5 4.08 31.11 65.97
CA GLN A 5 4.07 31.27 64.53
C GLN A 5 3.12 30.25 63.89
N ALA A 6 1.90 30.65 63.54
CA ALA A 6 1.06 29.94 62.58
C ALA A 6 1.48 30.29 61.15
N ILE A 7 2.75 30.03 60.82
CA ILE A 7 3.22 29.91 59.44
C ILE A 7 3.54 28.43 59.28
N VAL A 8 3.13 27.85 58.16
CA VAL A 8 3.18 26.41 57.85
C VAL A 8 1.92 25.68 58.32
N ASP A 9 0.78 26.05 57.75
CA ASP A 9 -0.19 25.02 57.44
C ASP A 9 0.48 24.03 56.47
N VAL A 10 0.52 22.80 56.92
CA VAL A 10 1.24 21.67 56.36
C VAL A 10 0.57 21.33 55.02
N ASN A 11 1.03 21.99 53.96
CA ASN A 11 0.94 21.49 52.59
C ASN A 11 1.83 20.23 52.39
N GLY A 12 2.07 19.49 53.47
CA GLY A 12 2.97 18.35 53.60
C GLY A 12 2.27 17.00 53.41
N ARG A 13 1.17 16.94 52.65
CA ARG A 13 0.92 15.74 51.83
C ARG A 13 1.70 15.87 50.51
N SER A 14 3.00 16.13 50.64
CA SER A 14 3.96 15.87 49.58
C SER A 14 3.95 14.37 49.32
N GLU A 15 3.34 14.00 48.21
CA GLU A 15 3.95 13.11 47.23
C GLU A 15 4.62 11.81 47.74
N GLU A 16 3.97 11.01 48.58
CA GLU A 16 4.20 9.56 48.53
C GLU A 16 3.50 8.92 47.30
N ARG A 17 3.63 9.57 46.14
CA ARG A 17 3.18 9.01 44.86
C ARG A 17 4.26 8.09 44.32
N ASN A 18 4.38 6.98 45.05
CA ASN A 18 5.12 5.74 44.84
C ASN A 18 6.07 5.73 43.62
N PRO A 19 7.40 5.82 43.80
CA PRO A 19 8.38 5.78 42.70
C PRO A 19 8.27 4.49 41.88
N LEU A 20 7.83 3.40 42.50
CA LEU A 20 7.50 2.13 41.84
C LEU A 20 6.33 2.27 40.86
N PHE A 21 5.33 3.09 41.17
CA PHE A 21 4.21 3.35 40.26
C PHE A 21 4.64 4.19 39.05
N ARG A 22 5.60 5.11 39.22
CA ARG A 22 6.25 5.78 38.07
C ARG A 22 7.01 4.78 37.21
N LEU A 23 7.85 3.93 37.79
CA LEU A 23 8.59 2.87 37.08
C LEU A 23 7.65 1.91 36.34
N LEU A 24 6.61 1.42 37.00
CA LEU A 24 5.60 0.54 36.40
C LEU A 24 4.89 1.21 35.22
N ARG A 25 4.52 2.50 35.35
CA ARG A 25 3.93 3.28 34.26
C ARG A 25 4.91 3.47 33.10
N TYR A 26 6.20 3.63 33.35
CA TYR A 26 7.21 3.71 32.31
C TYR A 26 7.40 2.38 31.58
N VAL A 27 7.47 1.26 32.32
CA VAL A 27 7.55 -0.09 31.73
C VAL A 27 6.31 -0.40 30.90
N ALA A 28 5.11 -0.09 31.41
CA ALA A 28 3.87 -0.26 30.66
C ALA A 28 3.86 0.58 29.38
N ARG A 29 4.31 1.84 29.44
CA ARG A 29 4.45 2.70 28.24
C ARG A 29 5.50 2.18 27.27
N ALA A 30 6.62 1.65 27.75
CA ALA A 30 7.67 1.06 26.92
C ALA A 30 7.16 -0.18 26.19
N LEU A 31 6.42 -1.06 26.88
CA LEU A 31 5.77 -2.23 26.27
C LEU A 31 4.73 -1.84 25.21
N VAL A 32 3.90 -0.83 25.50
CA VAL A 32 2.92 -0.31 24.52
C VAL A 32 3.63 0.32 23.31
N ALA A 33 4.73 1.04 23.53
CA ALA A 33 5.52 1.63 22.46
C ALA A 33 6.20 0.56 21.60
N LEU A 34 6.75 -0.50 22.21
CA LEU A 34 7.31 -1.67 21.53
C LEU A 34 6.24 -2.37 20.68
N ALA A 35 5.08 -2.67 21.27
CA ALA A 35 3.97 -3.30 20.55
C ALA A 35 3.51 -2.43 19.36
N ARG A 36 3.33 -1.13 19.58
CA ARG A 36 2.93 -0.19 18.52
C ARG A 36 4.01 -0.05 17.43
N GLY A 37 5.28 -0.08 17.83
CA GLY A 37 6.42 -0.10 16.91
C GLY A 37 6.42 -1.36 16.05
N SER A 38 6.26 -2.53 16.66
CA SER A 38 6.17 -3.81 15.96
C SER A 38 5.00 -3.85 14.98
N VAL A 39 3.81 -3.42 15.39
CA VAL A 39 2.62 -3.36 14.51
C VAL A 39 2.87 -2.45 13.31
N ARG A 40 3.45 -1.27 13.54
CA ARG A 40 3.80 -0.35 12.45
C ARG A 40 4.86 -0.95 11.53
N GLY A 41 5.87 -1.61 12.08
CA GLY A 41 6.91 -2.29 11.31
C GLY A 41 6.34 -3.40 10.43
N VAL A 42 5.44 -4.22 10.96
CA VAL A 42 4.76 -5.29 10.20
C VAL A 42 3.88 -4.70 9.10
N LEU A 43 3.05 -3.70 9.41
CA LEU A 43 2.22 -3.02 8.40
C LEU A 43 3.07 -2.39 7.29
N HIS A 44 4.19 -1.76 7.66
CA HIS A 44 5.14 -1.17 6.71
C HIS A 44 5.82 -2.26 5.86
N GLY A 45 6.16 -3.41 6.46
CA GLY A 45 6.68 -4.56 5.74
C GLY A 45 5.68 -5.15 4.75
N ILE A 46 4.42 -5.34 5.17
CA ILE A 46 3.33 -5.81 4.30
C ILE A 46 3.12 -4.84 3.14
N TRP A 47 3.11 -3.54 3.41
CA TRP A 47 2.96 -2.50 2.39
C TRP A 47 4.07 -2.57 1.33
N HIS A 48 5.34 -2.66 1.76
CA HIS A 48 6.47 -2.82 0.84
C HIS A 48 6.44 -4.13 0.07
N LEU A 49 6.07 -5.23 0.73
CA LEU A 49 5.93 -6.54 0.09
C LEU A 49 4.86 -6.51 -1.00
N ALA A 50 3.70 -5.89 -0.71
CA ALA A 50 2.62 -5.72 -1.67
C ALA A 50 3.08 -4.88 -2.87
N HIS A 51 3.75 -3.75 -2.63
CA HIS A 51 4.30 -2.92 -3.71
C HIS A 51 5.33 -3.68 -4.55
N TYR A 52 6.25 -4.44 -3.94
CA TYR A 52 7.23 -5.25 -4.65
C TYR A 52 6.58 -6.34 -5.51
N LEU A 53 5.60 -7.07 -4.96
CA LEU A 53 4.87 -8.11 -5.68
C LEU A 53 4.12 -7.52 -6.89
N LEU A 54 3.58 -6.33 -6.75
CA LEU A 54 2.93 -5.61 -7.84
C LEU A 54 3.97 -5.12 -8.88
N CYS A 55 5.12 -4.59 -8.48
CA CYS A 55 6.19 -4.30 -9.43
C CYS A 55 6.63 -5.57 -10.21
N LEU A 56 6.66 -6.73 -9.57
CA LEU A 56 7.01 -8.01 -10.22
C LEU A 56 5.92 -8.52 -11.18
N LEU A 57 4.66 -8.16 -10.95
CA LEU A 57 3.53 -8.51 -11.81
C LEU A 57 3.36 -7.57 -13.01
N ARG A 58 4.05 -6.41 -13.06
CA ARG A 58 4.03 -5.51 -14.23
C ARG A 58 4.26 -6.21 -15.58
N PRO A 59 5.27 -7.08 -15.75
CA PRO A 59 5.47 -7.78 -17.02
C PRO A 59 4.27 -8.63 -17.45
N VAL A 60 3.58 -9.25 -16.48
CA VAL A 60 2.37 -10.04 -16.74
C VAL A 60 1.24 -9.13 -17.23
N VAL A 61 1.10 -7.96 -16.62
CA VAL A 61 0.10 -6.96 -16.99
C VAL A 61 0.42 -6.27 -18.32
N ASP A 62 1.70 -6.12 -18.67
CA ASP A 62 2.14 -5.63 -19.97
C ASP A 62 1.81 -6.63 -21.09
N VAL A 63 2.01 -7.93 -20.84
CA VAL A 63 1.57 -8.99 -21.77
C VAL A 63 0.05 -9.01 -21.90
N LEU A 64 -0.68 -8.75 -20.80
CA LEU A 64 -2.13 -8.62 -20.82
C LEU A 64 -2.58 -7.47 -21.74
N MET A 65 -1.88 -6.33 -21.66
CA MET A 65 -2.12 -5.17 -22.53
C MET A 65 -1.86 -5.51 -24.00
N LEU A 66 -0.78 -6.24 -24.31
CA LEU A 66 -0.52 -6.76 -25.65
C LEU A 66 -1.66 -7.65 -26.15
N GLY A 67 -2.17 -8.54 -25.28
CA GLY A 67 -3.36 -9.34 -25.56
C GLY A 67 -4.55 -8.46 -25.91
N GLY A 68 -4.83 -7.42 -25.14
CA GLY A 68 -5.86 -6.43 -25.42
C GLY A 68 -5.70 -5.73 -26.78
N VAL A 69 -4.47 -5.43 -27.21
CA VAL A 69 -4.18 -4.79 -28.51
C VAL A 69 -4.36 -5.75 -29.69
N ILE A 70 -4.11 -7.05 -29.50
CA ILE A 70 -4.27 -8.07 -30.55
C ILE A 70 -5.75 -8.43 -30.74
N MET A 71 -6.57 -8.34 -29.69
CA MET A 71 -7.98 -8.73 -29.71
C MET A 71 -8.86 -8.03 -30.77
N PRO A 72 -8.68 -6.73 -31.10
CA PRO A 72 -9.35 -6.09 -32.24
C PRO A 72 -9.06 -6.75 -33.59
N VAL A 73 -7.82 -7.21 -33.81
CA VAL A 73 -7.44 -7.92 -35.03
C VAL A 73 -8.16 -9.26 -35.10
N VAL A 74 -8.25 -9.98 -33.97
CA VAL A 74 -9.00 -11.23 -33.85
C VAL A 74 -10.50 -11.00 -34.07
N ALA A 75 -11.05 -9.92 -33.51
CA ALA A 75 -12.44 -9.51 -33.71
C ALA A 75 -12.74 -9.24 -35.20
N PHE A 76 -11.82 -8.58 -35.90
CA PHE A 76 -11.95 -8.34 -37.33
C PHE A 76 -11.95 -9.64 -38.15
N VAL A 77 -11.04 -10.57 -37.85
CA VAL A 77 -11.02 -11.89 -38.50
C VAL A 77 -12.32 -12.66 -38.22
N ALA A 78 -12.81 -12.63 -36.98
CA ALA A 78 -14.08 -13.24 -36.59
C ALA A 78 -15.29 -12.61 -37.28
N PHE A 79 -15.24 -11.30 -37.56
CA PHE A 79 -16.27 -10.59 -38.32
C PHE A 79 -16.27 -10.98 -39.80
N VAL A 80 -15.09 -11.09 -40.42
CA VAL A 80 -14.95 -11.45 -41.85
C VAL A 80 -15.19 -12.94 -42.10
N LYS A 81 -14.72 -13.82 -41.21
CA LYS A 81 -14.88 -15.27 -41.27
C LYS A 81 -15.45 -15.81 -39.96
N PRO A 82 -16.77 -15.74 -39.75
CA PRO A 82 -17.39 -16.17 -38.50
C PRO A 82 -17.22 -17.67 -38.21
N GLN A 83 -16.98 -18.50 -39.24
CA GLN A 83 -16.65 -19.92 -39.04
C GLN A 83 -15.33 -20.12 -38.28
N ALA A 84 -14.39 -19.18 -38.36
CA ALA A 84 -13.12 -19.25 -37.64
C ALA A 84 -13.28 -19.01 -36.12
N ALA A 85 -14.37 -18.35 -35.71
CA ALA A 85 -14.64 -18.01 -34.32
C ALA A 85 -15.46 -19.09 -33.58
N ASN A 86 -15.73 -20.23 -34.20
CA ASN A 86 -16.38 -21.41 -33.60
C ASN A 86 -17.66 -21.07 -32.79
N GLY A 87 -18.51 -20.19 -33.31
CA GLY A 87 -19.76 -19.76 -32.67
C GLY A 87 -19.63 -18.60 -31.68
N ILE A 88 -18.43 -18.06 -31.44
CA ILE A 88 -18.21 -16.90 -30.57
C ILE A 88 -18.47 -15.60 -31.35
N PRO A 89 -19.37 -14.71 -30.91
CA PRO A 89 -19.63 -13.46 -31.60
C PRO A 89 -18.44 -12.49 -31.47
N PHE A 90 -18.11 -11.78 -32.55
CA PHE A 90 -16.91 -10.94 -32.62
C PHE A 90 -16.83 -9.84 -31.54
N TRP A 91 -17.99 -9.31 -31.11
CA TRP A 91 -18.08 -8.31 -30.04
C TRP A 91 -17.50 -8.81 -28.70
N VAL A 92 -17.44 -10.13 -28.47
CA VAL A 92 -16.81 -10.72 -27.28
C VAL A 92 -15.32 -10.44 -27.24
N PHE A 93 -14.63 -10.52 -28.38
CA PHE A 93 -13.20 -10.17 -28.45
C PHE A 93 -12.98 -8.68 -28.19
N LEU A 94 -13.89 -7.82 -28.63
CA LEU A 94 -13.83 -6.38 -28.32
C LEU A 94 -14.07 -6.10 -26.83
N LEU A 95 -15.02 -6.78 -26.19
CA LEU A 95 -15.23 -6.70 -24.74
C LEU A 95 -14.02 -7.20 -23.96
N MET A 96 -13.40 -8.30 -24.40
CA MET A 96 -12.15 -8.81 -23.83
C MET A 96 -11.01 -7.80 -23.98
N ALA A 97 -10.90 -7.13 -25.14
CA ALA A 97 -9.92 -6.07 -25.36
C ALA A 97 -10.08 -4.92 -24.35
N VAL A 98 -11.31 -4.43 -24.18
CA VAL A 98 -11.63 -3.37 -23.21
C VAL A 98 -11.30 -3.83 -21.79
N GLY A 99 -11.65 -5.07 -21.43
CA GLY A 99 -11.31 -5.66 -20.13
C GLY A 99 -9.81 -5.70 -19.87
N PHE A 100 -9.03 -6.22 -20.83
CA PHE A 100 -7.57 -6.31 -20.70
C PHE A 100 -6.91 -4.93 -20.59
N VAL A 101 -7.26 -3.98 -21.47
CA VAL A 101 -6.71 -2.62 -21.42
C VAL A 101 -7.12 -1.91 -20.13
N GLY A 102 -8.38 -2.03 -19.72
CA GLY A 102 -8.91 -1.42 -18.51
C GLY A 102 -8.25 -1.95 -17.24
N VAL A 103 -8.06 -3.27 -17.15
CA VAL A 103 -7.31 -3.90 -16.05
C VAL A 103 -5.87 -3.42 -16.04
N SER A 104 -5.18 -3.37 -17.18
CA SER A 104 -3.78 -2.89 -17.24
C SER A 104 -3.62 -1.41 -16.86
N MET A 105 -4.55 -0.54 -17.28
CA MET A 105 -4.56 0.87 -16.88
C MET A 105 -4.88 1.04 -15.39
N GLY A 106 -5.92 0.34 -14.90
CA GLY A 106 -6.32 0.39 -13.49
C GLY A 106 -5.22 -0.13 -12.58
N TYR A 107 -4.56 -1.20 -13.01
CA TYR A 107 -3.40 -1.76 -12.34
C TYR A 107 -2.26 -0.74 -12.23
N SER A 108 -1.87 -0.10 -13.33
CA SER A 108 -0.79 0.90 -13.33
C SER A 108 -1.08 2.04 -12.36
N LYS A 109 -2.30 2.60 -12.40
CA LYS A 109 -2.72 3.65 -11.46
C LYS A 109 -2.76 3.17 -10.01
N PHE A 110 -3.18 1.92 -9.77
CA PHE A 110 -3.20 1.35 -8.43
C PHE A 110 -1.79 1.20 -7.88
N VAL A 111 -0.84 0.70 -8.69
CA VAL A 111 0.57 0.58 -8.31
C VAL A 111 1.20 1.94 -8.03
N ASP A 112 0.90 2.95 -8.85
CA ASP A 112 1.37 4.32 -8.65
C ASP A 112 0.77 4.95 -7.37
N TRP A 113 -0.49 4.64 -7.04
CA TRP A 113 -1.14 5.15 -5.84
C TRP A 113 -0.54 4.58 -4.54
N ILE A 114 -0.15 3.31 -4.54
CA ILE A 114 0.44 2.67 -3.36
C ILE A 114 1.95 2.93 -3.23
N GLN A 115 2.56 3.67 -4.16
CA GLN A 115 3.99 3.92 -4.18
C GLN A 115 4.41 4.62 -2.87
N PRO A 116 5.34 4.03 -2.08
CA PRO A 116 5.80 4.67 -0.86
C PRO A 116 6.55 5.98 -1.19
N PRO A 117 6.32 7.07 -0.44
CA PRO A 117 7.00 8.34 -0.68
C PRO A 117 8.51 8.20 -0.47
N GLY A 118 9.30 8.53 -1.49
CA GLY A 118 10.77 8.52 -1.44
C GLY A 118 11.43 7.24 -1.97
N THR A 119 10.66 6.23 -2.39
CA THR A 119 11.19 5.08 -3.15
C THR A 119 11.09 5.34 -4.64
N GLU A 120 12.24 5.48 -5.29
CA GLU A 120 12.33 5.44 -6.76
C GLU A 120 11.73 4.11 -7.25
N ASP A 121 10.87 4.20 -8.26
CA ASP A 121 10.33 3.02 -8.93
C ASP A 121 11.51 2.14 -9.39
N PRO A 122 11.68 0.90 -8.88
CA PRO A 122 12.79 0.05 -9.31
C PRO A 122 12.75 -0.25 -10.82
N ALA A 123 11.59 -0.07 -11.47
CA ALA A 123 11.45 -0.14 -12.91
C ALA A 123 11.92 1.13 -13.65
N ALA A 124 12.11 2.27 -12.96
CA ALA A 124 12.69 3.47 -13.55
C ALA A 124 14.10 3.20 -14.11
N ARG A 125 14.84 2.24 -13.52
CA ARG A 125 16.14 1.78 -14.04
C ARG A 125 16.04 1.17 -15.44
N TYR A 126 14.89 0.61 -15.81
CA TYR A 126 14.66 -0.03 -17.11
C TYR A 126 13.87 0.86 -18.08
N ARG A 127 13.27 1.95 -17.59
CA ARG A 127 12.58 2.94 -18.43
C ARG A 127 13.66 3.83 -19.07
N ARG A 128 13.95 3.62 -20.36
CA ARG A 128 14.91 4.47 -21.07
C ARG A 128 14.47 5.95 -21.03
N PRO A 129 15.36 6.90 -20.70
CA PRO A 129 15.03 8.33 -20.61
C PRO A 129 14.82 9.05 -21.95
N ASP A 130 14.92 8.38 -23.09
CA ASP A 130 15.22 8.97 -24.40
C ASP A 130 14.02 9.20 -25.34
N TRP A 131 12.79 9.21 -24.82
CA TRP A 131 11.60 9.56 -25.60
C TRP A 131 10.79 10.67 -24.91
N ARG A 132 11.19 11.91 -25.19
CA ARG A 132 10.33 13.10 -25.09
C ARG A 132 10.26 13.76 -26.46
#